data_AF-A0A1G6G5H9-F1
#
_entry.id   AF-A0A1G6G5H9-F1
#
_cell.length_a   1.000
_cell.length_b   1.000
_cell.length_c   1.000
_cell.angle_alpha   90.00
_cell.angle_beta   90.00
_cell.angle_gamma   90.00
#
_symmetry.space_group_name_H-M   'P 1'
#
loop_
_entity.id
_entity.type
_entity.pdbx_description
1 polymer ?
#
loop_
_entity_poly.entity_id
_entity_poly.type
_entity_poly.pdbx_seq_one_letter_code
_entity_poly.pdbx_strand_id
1 'polypeptide(L)'
;MTLNSRFTINGASGGGGLLQPDKDLLDDLAVATATGDYFFMEKSEDNSSFTFSNLDKNKGYKFYAFGSRLATQVRTAIYIISGENTDQGELQAAGTNCGGTGINQNIQNVYASEVIFPDENGEIKFTVSRKEGDYIPLNVLKIEEYTNVEK
;
A
#
# COMPACT_ATOMS: atom_id res chain seq x y z
N MET A 1 -6.72 -11.95 7.94
CA MET A 1 -5.44 -11.60 7.27
C MET A 1 -4.33 -12.39 7.92
N THR A 2 -3.53 -13.07 7.12
CA THR A 2 -2.34 -13.82 7.55
C THR A 2 -1.11 -13.12 7.00
N LEU A 3 -0.12 -12.88 7.86
CA LEU A 3 1.14 -12.33 7.43
C LEU A 3 2.04 -13.46 6.89
N ASN A 4 2.42 -13.41 5.62
CA ASN A 4 3.23 -14.45 4.98
C ASN A 4 4.73 -14.20 5.13
N SER A 5 5.11 -12.94 5.35
CA SER A 5 6.50 -12.49 5.42
C SER A 5 6.59 -11.30 6.36
N ARG A 6 7.77 -11.00 6.90
CA ARG A 6 7.91 -9.95 7.90
C ARG A 6 7.59 -8.55 7.33
N PHE A 7 6.94 -7.72 8.14
CA PHE A 7 7.06 -6.26 8.08
C PHE A 7 7.62 -5.77 9.41
N THR A 8 8.41 -4.70 9.37
CA THR A 8 8.78 -3.93 10.56
C THR A 8 7.85 -2.73 10.69
N ILE A 9 7.63 -2.25 11.91
CA ILE A 9 6.85 -1.04 12.20
C ILE A 9 7.77 0.14 12.51
N ASN A 10 7.37 1.33 12.07
CA ASN A 10 8.03 2.58 12.43
C ASN A 10 7.68 3.02 13.88
N GLY A 11 6.45 2.76 14.32
CA GLY A 11 5.98 3.18 15.64
C GLY A 11 5.88 4.70 15.78
N ALA A 12 5.56 5.38 14.67
CA ALA A 12 5.42 6.84 14.58
C ALA A 12 6.63 7.68 15.09
N SER A 13 7.88 7.18 14.97
CA SER A 13 9.07 7.85 15.51
C SER A 13 10.17 8.12 14.46
N GLY A 14 10.93 9.22 14.65
CA GLY A 14 12.22 9.48 14.00
C GLY A 14 12.22 9.88 12.51
N GLY A 15 11.25 9.46 11.69
CA GLY A 15 11.25 9.81 10.26
C GLY A 15 9.92 9.58 9.55
N GLY A 16 8.80 9.76 10.27
CA GLY A 16 7.45 9.28 9.99
C GLY A 16 6.84 9.48 8.60
N GLY A 17 5.55 9.12 8.50
CA GLY A 17 4.77 9.27 7.28
C GLY A 17 4.17 10.66 7.15
N LEU A 18 3.08 10.78 6.41
CA LEU A 18 2.36 12.04 6.24
C LEU A 18 1.54 12.37 7.49
N LEU A 19 2.06 13.26 8.33
CA LEU A 19 1.44 13.62 9.62
C LEU A 19 0.22 14.55 9.50
N GLN A 20 0.15 15.31 8.42
CA GLN A 20 -0.94 16.25 8.13
C GLN A 20 -1.50 15.93 6.75
N PRO A 21 -2.26 14.83 6.60
CA PRO A 21 -2.87 14.50 5.32
C PRO A 21 -3.91 15.55 4.94
N ASP A 22 -3.94 15.91 3.66
CA ASP A 22 -4.96 16.79 3.11
C ASP A 22 -6.17 15.95 2.68
N LYS A 23 -7.36 16.32 3.17
CA LYS A 23 -8.61 15.62 2.83
C LYS A 23 -8.96 15.77 1.35
N ASP A 24 -8.61 16.89 0.73
CA ASP A 24 -8.93 17.12 -0.69
C ASP A 24 -8.02 16.29 -1.60
N LEU A 25 -6.85 15.84 -1.10
CA LEU A 25 -5.90 15.01 -1.85
C LEU A 25 -6.09 13.50 -1.63
N LEU A 26 -6.50 13.09 -0.42
CA LEU A 26 -6.57 11.66 -0.04
C LEU A 26 -7.99 11.17 0.32
N ASP A 27 -8.99 12.05 0.28
CA ASP A 27 -10.38 11.78 0.62
C ASP A 27 -10.57 11.07 1.99
N ASP A 28 -11.03 9.82 1.99
CA ASP A 28 -11.28 9.03 3.21
C ASP A 28 -10.02 8.34 3.73
N LEU A 29 -8.94 8.32 2.93
CA LEU A 29 -7.61 7.85 3.36
C LEU A 29 -6.83 8.93 4.13
N ALA A 30 -7.36 10.16 4.22
CA ALA A 30 -6.77 11.28 4.95
C ALA A 30 -6.88 11.13 6.49
N VAL A 31 -6.33 10.04 7.03
CA VAL A 31 -6.38 9.71 8.46
C VAL A 31 -4.98 9.83 9.05
N ALA A 32 -4.71 10.90 9.80
CA ALA A 32 -3.36 11.24 10.28
C ALA A 32 -2.64 10.11 11.04
N THR A 33 -3.37 9.31 11.81
CA THR A 33 -2.79 8.15 12.52
C THR A 33 -2.38 7.01 11.58
N ALA A 34 -3.09 6.84 10.46
CA ALA A 34 -2.81 5.81 9.47
C ALA A 34 -1.76 6.29 8.44
N THR A 35 -1.79 7.57 8.04
CA THR A 35 -0.81 8.13 7.11
C THR A 35 0.52 8.45 7.80
N GLY A 36 0.51 8.72 9.11
CA GLY A 36 1.70 9.04 9.90
C GLY A 36 2.54 7.85 10.36
N ASP A 37 1.91 6.69 10.58
CA ASP A 37 2.60 5.43 10.89
C ASP A 37 2.58 4.48 9.67
N TYR A 38 3.45 3.47 9.68
CA TYR A 38 3.52 2.51 8.57
C TYR A 38 4.24 1.22 8.93
N PHE A 39 3.88 0.17 8.19
CA PHE A 39 4.71 -1.01 7.99
C PHE A 39 5.78 -0.72 6.94
N PHE A 40 6.94 -1.37 7.04
CA PHE A 40 7.94 -1.31 5.98
C PHE A 40 8.72 -2.61 5.83
N MET A 41 9.25 -2.80 4.62
CA MET A 41 10.21 -3.86 4.30
C MET A 41 11.62 -3.42 4.63
N GLU A 42 12.39 -4.21 5.37
CA GLU A 42 13.78 -3.92 5.71
C GLU A 42 14.66 -3.85 4.47
N LYS A 43 15.81 -3.15 4.53
CA LYS A 43 16.72 -2.99 3.39
C LYS A 43 17.08 -4.30 2.67
N SER A 44 17.22 -5.40 3.42
CA SER A 44 17.58 -6.73 2.91
C SER A 44 16.43 -7.53 2.30
N GLU A 45 15.20 -6.99 2.29
CA GLU A 45 14.00 -7.67 1.81
C GLU A 45 13.58 -7.14 0.44
N ASP A 46 13.42 -8.03 -0.54
CA ASP A 46 12.95 -7.65 -1.88
C ASP A 46 11.43 -7.61 -1.98
N ASN A 47 10.73 -8.39 -1.16
CA ASN A 47 9.28 -8.38 -1.07
C ASN A 47 8.78 -8.90 0.29
N SER A 48 7.56 -8.48 0.65
CA SER A 48 6.79 -8.98 1.78
C SER A 48 5.31 -9.02 1.41
N SER A 49 4.55 -9.93 2.02
CA SER A 49 3.14 -10.11 1.65
C SER A 49 2.25 -10.54 2.82
N PHE A 50 0.95 -10.33 2.64
CA PHE A 50 -0.10 -10.88 3.48
C PHE A 50 -1.25 -11.40 2.62
N THR A 51 -1.98 -12.37 3.15
CA THR A 51 -3.14 -12.99 2.50
C THR A 51 -4.42 -12.67 3.26
N PHE A 52 -5.44 -12.27 2.53
CA PHE A 52 -6.82 -12.19 2.99
C PHE A 52 -7.52 -13.48 2.60
N SER A 53 -8.03 -14.22 3.59
CA SER A 53 -8.68 -15.53 3.39
C SER A 53 -10.14 -15.44 3.85
N ASN A 54 -10.93 -16.45 3.48
CA ASN A 54 -12.37 -16.54 3.74
C ASN A 54 -13.17 -15.40 3.06
N LEU A 55 -12.70 -14.93 1.91
CA LEU A 55 -13.42 -13.97 1.09
C LEU A 55 -14.53 -14.68 0.30
N ASP A 56 -15.64 -13.99 0.08
CA ASP A 56 -16.72 -14.48 -0.79
C ASP A 56 -16.25 -14.49 -2.24
N LYS A 57 -16.15 -15.69 -2.83
CA LYS A 57 -15.69 -15.92 -4.21
C LYS A 57 -16.62 -15.37 -5.29
N ASN A 58 -17.85 -14.98 -4.94
CA ASN A 58 -18.81 -14.37 -5.86
C ASN A 58 -18.76 -12.83 -5.84
N LYS A 59 -17.82 -12.24 -5.08
CA LYS A 59 -17.65 -10.80 -4.96
C LYS A 59 -16.27 -10.38 -5.47
N GLY A 60 -16.20 -9.14 -5.93
CA GLY A 60 -14.96 -8.49 -6.32
C GLY A 60 -14.43 -7.59 -5.19
N TYR A 61 -13.12 -7.39 -5.14
CA TYR A 61 -12.47 -6.59 -4.12
C TYR A 61 -11.51 -5.60 -4.78
N LYS A 62 -11.58 -4.33 -4.40
CA LYS A 62 -10.68 -3.29 -4.89
C LYS A 62 -9.77 -2.82 -3.76
N PHE A 63 -8.47 -2.76 -4.05
CA PHE A 63 -7.44 -2.42 -3.08
C PHE A 63 -6.92 -1.02 -3.35
N TYR A 64 -6.80 -0.24 -2.29
CA TYR A 64 -6.24 1.11 -2.32
C TYR A 64 -5.05 1.16 -1.36
N ALA A 65 -3.86 1.40 -1.88
CA ALA A 65 -2.63 1.42 -1.09
C ALA A 65 -1.97 2.79 -1.16
N PHE A 66 -1.63 3.32 0.03
CA PHE A 66 -0.91 4.57 0.19
C PHE A 66 0.39 4.33 0.96
N GLY A 67 1.49 4.84 0.40
CA GLY A 67 2.80 4.86 1.02
C GLY A 67 3.32 6.29 1.09
N SER A 68 3.88 6.70 2.23
CA SER A 68 4.52 8.00 2.42
C SER A 68 5.59 7.93 3.49
N ARG A 69 6.74 8.54 3.19
CA ARG A 69 7.90 8.63 4.10
C ARG A 69 8.66 9.90 3.81
N LEU A 70 8.95 10.68 4.85
CA LEU A 70 9.80 11.87 4.71
C LEU A 70 11.27 11.46 4.49
N ALA A 71 11.71 11.41 3.24
CA ALA A 71 13.09 11.08 2.88
C ALA A 71 13.47 11.60 1.47
N THR A 72 14.71 12.02 1.29
CA THR A 72 15.23 12.44 -0.03
C THR A 72 15.60 11.25 -0.94
N GLN A 73 15.87 10.08 -0.36
CA GLN A 73 16.07 8.84 -1.11
C GLN A 73 14.77 8.44 -1.80
N VAL A 74 14.84 8.11 -3.10
CA VAL A 74 13.71 7.54 -3.84
C VAL A 74 13.34 6.20 -3.20
N ARG A 75 12.07 6.01 -2.88
CA ARG A 75 11.53 4.74 -2.36
C ARG A 75 10.26 4.40 -3.09
N THR A 76 10.30 3.33 -3.87
CA THR A 76 9.19 2.94 -4.75
C THR A 76 8.83 1.49 -4.53
N ALA A 77 7.56 1.24 -4.27
CA ALA A 77 6.97 -0.09 -4.20
C ALA A 77 6.35 -0.46 -5.56
N ILE A 78 6.33 -1.75 -5.87
CA ILE A 78 5.33 -2.37 -6.74
C ILE A 78 4.35 -3.08 -5.81
N TYR A 79 3.08 -2.70 -5.86
CA TYR A 79 2.01 -3.45 -5.21
C TYR A 79 1.46 -4.46 -6.21
N ILE A 80 1.35 -5.73 -5.79
CA ILE A 80 0.85 -6.84 -6.61
C ILE A 80 -0.29 -7.50 -5.84
N ILE A 81 -1.46 -7.59 -6.45
CA ILE A 81 -2.64 -8.17 -5.83
C ILE A 81 -3.06 -9.35 -6.69
N SER A 82 -3.01 -10.54 -6.10
CA SER A 82 -3.23 -11.80 -6.79
C SER A 82 -4.35 -12.59 -6.12
N GLY A 83 -5.41 -12.83 -6.87
CA GLY A 83 -6.45 -13.82 -6.58
C GLY A 83 -6.67 -14.68 -7.83
N GLU A 84 -7.92 -14.80 -8.29
CA GLU A 84 -8.26 -15.40 -9.58
C GLU A 84 -7.66 -14.61 -10.75
N ASN A 85 -7.72 -13.28 -10.66
CA ASN A 85 -6.99 -12.36 -11.53
C ASN A 85 -5.89 -11.62 -10.74
N THR A 86 -4.98 -10.96 -11.47
CA THR A 86 -3.89 -10.18 -10.86
C THR A 86 -3.85 -8.77 -11.42
N ASP A 87 -3.61 -7.80 -10.55
CA ASP A 87 -3.25 -6.43 -10.91
C ASP A 87 -1.97 -6.00 -10.19
N GLN A 88 -1.25 -5.05 -10.78
CA GLN A 88 -0.07 -4.47 -10.14
C GLN A 88 0.15 -3.01 -10.54
N GLY A 89 0.76 -2.24 -9.63
CA GLY A 89 1.12 -0.85 -9.90
C GLY A 89 2.26 -0.35 -9.04
N GLU A 90 2.92 0.71 -9.52
CA GLU A 90 4.01 1.36 -8.81
C GLU A 90 3.51 2.54 -7.96
N LEU A 91 4.11 2.71 -6.78
CA LEU A 91 3.89 3.88 -5.93
C LEU A 91 5.22 4.33 -5.32
N GLN A 92 5.64 5.55 -5.67
CA GLN A 92 6.78 6.21 -5.04
C GLN A 92 6.31 6.89 -3.75
N ALA A 93 6.85 6.46 -2.61
CA ALA A 93 6.49 6.97 -1.29
C ALA A 93 7.40 8.12 -0.81
N ALA A 94 8.62 8.18 -1.33
CA ALA A 94 9.65 9.15 -0.93
C ALA A 94 10.57 9.52 -2.09
N GLY A 95 11.28 10.63 -1.93
CA GLY A 95 12.25 11.15 -2.90
C GLY A 95 12.22 12.67 -2.96
N THR A 96 13.31 13.29 -3.42
CA THR A 96 13.38 14.75 -3.59
C THR A 96 12.21 15.27 -4.43
N ASN A 97 11.45 16.21 -3.86
CA ASN A 97 10.26 16.82 -4.46
C ASN A 97 9.16 15.83 -4.88
N CYS A 98 9.09 14.64 -4.28
CA CYS A 98 8.08 13.62 -4.59
C CYS A 98 6.63 14.12 -4.47
N GLY A 99 6.35 14.99 -3.50
CA GLY A 99 5.04 15.62 -3.31
C GLY A 99 4.94 17.05 -3.85
N GLY A 100 5.92 17.49 -4.66
CA GLY A 100 6.07 18.89 -5.10
C GLY A 100 7.30 19.57 -4.51
N THR A 101 7.57 20.81 -4.93
CA THR A 101 8.78 21.56 -4.54
C THR A 101 8.95 21.63 -3.02
N GLY A 102 10.07 21.11 -2.51
CA GLY A 102 10.41 21.06 -1.08
C GLY A 102 9.75 19.92 -0.30
N ILE A 103 8.86 19.13 -0.93
CA ILE A 103 8.09 18.06 -0.28
C ILE A 103 8.67 16.71 -0.69
N ASN A 104 9.47 16.11 0.21
CA ASN A 104 10.23 14.90 -0.08
C ASN A 104 9.49 13.59 0.28
N GLN A 105 8.17 13.59 0.14
CA GLN A 105 7.32 12.43 0.41
C GLN A 105 6.07 12.49 -0.46
N ASN A 106 5.45 11.34 -0.70
CA ASN A 106 4.15 11.30 -1.36
C ASN A 106 3.07 11.93 -0.48
N ILE A 107 2.23 12.78 -1.07
CA ILE A 107 1.14 13.48 -0.38
C ILE A 107 -0.25 13.20 -0.97
N GLN A 108 -0.33 12.55 -2.13
CA GLN A 108 -1.58 12.50 -2.91
C GLN A 108 -1.75 11.23 -3.74
N ASN A 109 -0.67 10.56 -4.14
CA ASN A 109 -0.79 9.41 -5.03
C ASN A 109 -1.22 8.19 -4.23
N VAL A 110 -2.27 7.51 -4.69
CA VAL A 110 -2.79 6.28 -4.12
C VAL A 110 -2.81 5.26 -5.24
N TYR A 111 -2.23 4.08 -5.01
CA TYR A 111 -2.44 2.97 -5.92
C TYR A 111 -3.86 2.43 -5.73
N ALA A 112 -4.61 2.28 -6.81
CA ALA A 112 -5.92 1.64 -6.83
C ALA A 112 -5.88 0.47 -7.81
N SER A 113 -6.18 -0.73 -7.33
CA SER A 113 -6.21 -1.91 -8.19
C SER A 113 -7.42 -1.91 -9.12
N GLU A 114 -7.41 -2.76 -10.14
CA GLU A 114 -8.65 -3.27 -10.74
C GLU A 114 -9.47 -4.09 -9.70
N VAL A 115 -10.69 -4.48 -10.07
CA VAL A 115 -11.47 -5.43 -9.24
C VAL A 115 -10.78 -6.80 -9.27
N ILE A 116 -10.45 -7.32 -8.09
CA ILE A 116 -9.82 -8.62 -7.92
C ILE A 116 -10.82 -9.60 -7.32
N PHE A 117 -10.94 -10.77 -7.93
CA PHE A 117 -11.75 -11.87 -7.42
C PHE A 117 -10.87 -12.81 -6.58
N PRO A 118 -11.37 -13.33 -5.45
CA PRO A 118 -10.64 -14.31 -4.68
C PRO A 118 -10.38 -15.57 -5.50
N ASP A 119 -9.25 -16.24 -5.23
CA ASP A 119 -8.90 -17.51 -5.86
C ASP A 119 -9.86 -18.65 -5.45
N GLU A 120 -9.56 -19.87 -5.91
CA GLU A 120 -10.39 -21.06 -5.62
C GLU A 120 -10.54 -21.35 -4.12
N ASN A 121 -9.57 -20.91 -3.30
CA ASN A 121 -9.55 -21.05 -1.84
C ASN A 121 -10.26 -19.89 -1.11
N GLY A 122 -10.76 -18.89 -1.85
CA GLY A 122 -11.34 -17.69 -1.26
C GLY A 122 -10.26 -16.75 -0.71
N GLU A 123 -9.11 -16.70 -1.39
CA GLU A 123 -7.96 -15.90 -0.96
C GLU A 123 -7.58 -14.81 -1.97
N ILE A 124 -7.09 -13.68 -1.44
CA ILE A 124 -6.38 -12.66 -2.21
C ILE A 124 -5.06 -12.36 -1.48
N LYS A 125 -3.95 -12.48 -2.19
CA LYS A 125 -2.61 -12.14 -1.71
C LYS A 125 -2.22 -10.73 -2.14
N PHE A 126 -1.84 -9.90 -1.18
CA PHE A 126 -1.26 -8.59 -1.42
C PHE A 126 0.24 -8.65 -1.15
N THR A 127 1.04 -8.29 -2.16
CA THR A 127 2.50 -8.28 -2.09
C THR A 127 3.02 -6.87 -2.28
N VAL A 128 3.86 -6.43 -1.35
CA VAL A 128 4.72 -5.25 -1.52
C VAL A 128 6.05 -5.76 -2.06
N SER A 129 6.46 -5.30 -3.24
CA SER A 129 7.76 -5.61 -3.83
C SER A 129 8.58 -4.35 -4.00
N ARG A 130 9.89 -4.45 -3.81
CA ARG A 130 10.82 -3.31 -3.95
C ARG A 130 11.05 -3.04 -5.42
N LYS A 131 10.84 -1.79 -5.83
CA LYS A 131 11.34 -1.27 -7.11
C LYS A 131 12.68 -0.59 -6.91
N GLU A 132 12.75 0.32 -5.93
CA GLU A 132 13.92 1.16 -5.68
C GLU A 132 13.91 1.66 -4.23
N GLY A 133 15.10 1.88 -3.66
CA GLY A 133 15.29 2.49 -2.35
C GLY A 133 15.33 1.51 -1.20
N ASP A 134 15.53 2.03 0.00
CA ASP A 134 15.53 1.28 1.26
C ASP A 134 14.23 1.49 2.04
N TYR A 135 13.85 0.54 2.90
CA TYR A 135 12.73 0.72 3.85
C TYR A 135 11.40 1.13 3.17
N ILE A 136 10.89 0.26 2.29
CA ILE A 136 9.71 0.52 1.46
C ILE A 136 8.46 0.58 2.36
N PRO A 137 7.77 1.73 2.47
CA PRO A 137 6.66 1.90 3.41
C PRO A 137 5.30 1.52 2.79
N LEU A 138 4.40 1.05 3.66
CA LEU A 138 2.97 0.92 3.42
C LEU A 138 2.24 1.50 4.65
N ASN A 139 1.52 2.61 4.45
CA ASN A 139 0.89 3.37 5.51
C ASN A 139 -0.59 2.99 5.65
N VAL A 140 -1.34 3.10 4.53
CA VAL A 140 -2.77 2.81 4.50
C VAL A 140 -3.06 1.75 3.45
N LEU A 141 -3.88 0.78 3.84
CA LEU A 141 -4.52 -0.15 2.92
C LEU A 141 -6.02 -0.12 3.17
N LYS A 142 -6.79 0.27 2.15
CA LYS A 142 -8.24 0.19 2.15
C LYS A 142 -8.68 -0.90 1.16
N ILE A 143 -9.72 -1.63 1.53
CA ILE A 143 -10.31 -2.68 0.71
C ILE A 143 -11.80 -2.40 0.62
N GLU A 144 -12.32 -2.34 -0.59
CA GLU A 144 -13.75 -2.22 -0.86
C GLU A 144 -14.27 -3.52 -1.47
N GLU A 145 -15.41 -3.97 -0.97
CA GLU A 145 -16.12 -5.14 -1.49
C GLU A 145 -17.19 -4.69 -2.48
N TYR A 146 -17.26 -5.36 -3.63
CA TYR A 146 -18.20 -5.09 -4.71
C TYR A 146 -19.08 -6.31 -4.96
N THR A 147 -20.39 -6.09 -4.96
CA THR A 147 -21.41 -7.09 -5.31
C THR A 147 -21.92 -6.88 -6.74
N ASN A 148 -22.34 -7.96 -7.41
CA ASN A 148 -22.90 -7.93 -8.78
C ASN A 148 -21.92 -7.40 -9.85
N VAL A 149 -20.63 -7.66 -9.68
CA VAL A 149 -19.59 -7.42 -10.68
C VAL A 149 -19.38 -8.70 -11.49
N GLU A 150 -19.33 -8.59 -12.81
CA GLU A 150 -19.00 -9.71 -13.70
C GLU A 150 -17.51 -10.05 -13.58
N LYS A 151 -17.23 -11.36 -13.56
CA LYS A 151 -15.86 -11.92 -13.55
C LYS A 151 -15.25 -11.91 -14.94
#